data_AF-A0A2S6U158-F1
#
_entry.id   AF-A0A2S6U158-F1
#
_cell.length_a   1.000
_cell.length_b   1.000
_cell.length_c   1.000
_cell.angle_alpha   90.00
_cell.angle_beta   90.00
_cell.angle_gamma   90.00
#
_symmetry.space_group_name_H-M   'P 1'
#
loop_
_entity.id
_entity.type
_entity.pdbx_description
1 polymer ?
#
loop_
_entity_poly.entity_id
_entity_poly.type
_entity_poly.pdbx_seq_one_letter_code
_entity_poly.pdbx_strand_id
1 'polypeptide(L)'
;MKITQLIAALQKFAEPREQATEAGLARPDALPAKPVREAAPGNDIVTISPEAVFLFAASQFDPQRITRNEANELADTLRDGGAISPRDHAILSAPVERRSFAGATASPLASPANLTNEFQGQLAYDMAQSNITAVEADTRALAILGRLSSLRD
;
A
#
# COMPACT_ATOMS: atom_id res chain seq x y z
N MET A 1 10.25 35.36 -5.34
CA MET A 1 9.71 34.02 -5.03
C MET A 1 8.72 34.22 -3.88
N LYS A 2 7.39 34.35 -4.03
CA LYS A 2 6.37 33.59 -4.78
C LYS A 2 6.37 32.10 -4.44
N ILE A 3 5.45 31.65 -3.58
CA ILE A 3 4.47 30.55 -3.78
C ILE A 3 3.36 30.77 -2.75
N THR A 4 2.49 31.71 -3.05
CA THR A 4 1.13 31.82 -2.52
C THR A 4 0.32 32.14 -3.76
N GLN A 5 -0.81 31.47 -3.99
CA GLN A 5 -1.66 31.51 -5.20
C GLN A 5 -1.57 30.25 -6.09
N LEU A 6 -1.84 29.05 -5.55
CA LEU A 6 -2.14 27.87 -6.39
C LEU A 6 -3.45 27.18 -5.99
N ILE A 7 -4.42 27.94 -5.46
CA ILE A 7 -5.77 27.44 -5.17
C ILE A 7 -6.79 28.53 -5.53
N ALA A 8 -6.92 28.81 -6.83
CA ALA A 8 -8.09 29.47 -7.43
C ALA A 8 -7.84 29.57 -8.94
N ALA A 9 -8.78 29.10 -9.77
CA ALA A 9 -8.97 29.42 -11.20
C ALA A 9 -8.94 28.25 -12.21
N LEU A 10 -9.27 27.01 -11.82
CA LEU A 10 -9.51 25.95 -12.81
C LEU A 10 -10.87 25.25 -12.66
N GLN A 11 -11.91 26.03 -12.36
CA GLN A 11 -13.30 25.56 -12.46
C GLN A 11 -14.29 26.75 -12.48
N LYS A 12 -14.54 27.34 -13.66
CA LYS A 12 -15.85 27.92 -14.03
C LYS A 12 -15.82 28.46 -15.46
N PHE A 13 -16.98 28.44 -16.10
CA PHE A 13 -17.32 28.86 -17.47
C PHE A 13 -17.05 27.76 -18.51
N ALA A 14 -17.95 26.79 -18.75
CA ALA A 14 -19.33 26.90 -19.23
C ALA A 14 -19.42 27.60 -20.61
N GLU A 15 -19.51 26.76 -21.66
CA GLU A 15 -20.16 26.83 -23.00
C GLU A 15 -20.72 28.17 -23.54
N PRO A 16 -20.87 28.43 -24.88
CA PRO A 16 -21.30 27.49 -25.95
C PRO A 16 -20.71 27.69 -27.39
N ARG A 17 -21.26 26.90 -28.34
CA ARG A 17 -21.06 26.81 -29.81
C ARG A 17 -21.18 28.13 -30.61
N GLU A 18 -20.49 28.21 -31.76
CA GLU A 18 -20.97 28.50 -33.16
C GLU A 18 -19.78 28.92 -34.07
N GLN A 19 -19.41 28.11 -35.08
CA GLN A 19 -19.75 28.21 -36.53
C GLN A 19 -19.15 29.39 -37.32
N ALA A 20 -18.25 29.08 -38.28
CA ALA A 20 -18.18 29.65 -39.63
C ALA A 20 -17.14 28.83 -40.46
N THR A 21 -17.53 27.80 -41.21
CA THR A 21 -17.95 27.81 -42.63
C THR A 21 -16.81 28.07 -43.62
N GLU A 22 -16.25 26.99 -44.20
CA GLU A 22 -15.87 26.99 -45.62
C GLU A 22 -16.54 25.80 -46.31
N ALA A 23 -17.30 26.14 -47.34
CA ALA A 23 -18.12 25.26 -48.13
C ALA A 23 -17.31 24.62 -49.26
N GLY A 24 -17.52 23.32 -49.49
CA GLY A 24 -17.06 22.61 -50.68
C GLY A 24 -17.94 21.39 -50.93
N LEU A 25 -18.78 21.47 -51.95
CA LEU A 25 -19.83 20.52 -52.33
C LEU A 25 -19.30 19.11 -52.66
N ALA A 26 -20.04 18.04 -52.28
CA ALA A 26 -20.81 17.19 -53.21
C ALA A 26 -21.12 15.76 -52.69
N ARG A 27 -22.43 15.45 -52.73
CA ARG A 27 -23.12 14.15 -52.89
C ARG A 27 -23.41 13.22 -51.69
N PRO A 28 -24.63 12.64 -51.66
CA PRO A 28 -25.14 11.79 -50.58
C PRO A 28 -24.80 10.30 -50.82
N ASP A 29 -25.04 9.46 -49.81
CA ASP A 29 -24.90 7.99 -49.79
C ASP A 29 -23.49 7.41 -49.65
N ALA A 30 -23.01 7.39 -48.41
CA ALA A 30 -22.25 6.27 -47.88
C ALA A 30 -22.37 6.25 -46.34
N LEU A 31 -23.05 5.25 -45.80
CA LEU A 31 -23.02 4.93 -44.37
C LEU A 31 -21.56 4.85 -43.90
N PRO A 32 -21.18 5.44 -42.74
CA PRO A 32 -19.83 5.29 -42.25
C PRO A 32 -19.60 3.81 -41.92
N ALA A 33 -18.72 3.16 -42.67
CA ALA A 33 -18.16 1.88 -42.28
C ALA A 33 -17.60 2.05 -40.86
N LYS A 34 -18.13 1.25 -39.91
CA LYS A 34 -17.55 1.12 -38.57
C LYS A 34 -16.04 0.92 -38.74
N PRO A 35 -15.17 1.71 -38.12
CA PRO A 35 -13.78 1.32 -38.04
C PRO A 35 -13.75 -0.01 -37.29
N VAL A 36 -13.26 -1.07 -37.96
CA VAL A 36 -12.83 -2.28 -37.29
C VAL A 36 -11.74 -1.82 -36.34
N ARG A 37 -12.12 -1.66 -35.06
CA ARG A 37 -11.17 -1.36 -34.00
C ARG A 37 -10.33 -2.61 -33.88
N GLU A 38 -9.16 -2.55 -34.50
CA GLU A 38 -8.06 -3.49 -34.33
C GLU A 38 -7.98 -3.85 -32.85
N ALA A 39 -8.16 -5.14 -32.54
CA ALA A 39 -8.07 -5.62 -31.18
C ALA A 39 -6.68 -5.26 -30.67
N ALA A 40 -6.62 -4.30 -29.74
CA ALA A 40 -5.39 -3.97 -29.05
C ALA A 40 -4.79 -5.28 -28.52
N PRO A 41 -3.47 -5.52 -28.65
CA PRO A 41 -2.85 -6.68 -28.06
C PRO A 41 -3.27 -6.71 -26.60
N GLY A 42 -3.98 -7.77 -26.22
CA GLY A 42 -4.39 -8.01 -24.85
C GLY A 42 -3.12 -8.21 -24.05
N ASN A 43 -2.56 -7.12 -23.54
CA ASN A 43 -1.67 -7.21 -22.41
C ASN A 43 -2.56 -7.71 -21.29
N ASP A 44 -2.55 -9.02 -21.07
CA ASP A 44 -3.06 -9.64 -19.84
C ASP A 44 -2.25 -9.05 -18.68
N ILE A 45 -2.71 -7.91 -18.18
CA ILE A 45 -2.17 -7.32 -16.96
C ILE A 45 -2.66 -8.21 -15.84
N VAL A 46 -1.83 -9.18 -15.47
CA VAL A 46 -2.05 -10.01 -14.28
C VAL A 46 -1.98 -9.10 -13.07
N THR A 47 -3.14 -8.67 -12.59
CA THR A 47 -3.25 -7.92 -11.34
C THR A 47 -3.27 -8.93 -10.20
N ILE A 48 -2.20 -8.94 -9.40
CA ILE A 48 -2.14 -9.78 -8.21
C ILE A 48 -3.07 -9.16 -7.15
N SER A 49 -3.97 -9.96 -6.58
CA SER A 49 -4.83 -9.48 -5.50
C SER A 49 -4.04 -9.34 -4.19
N PRO A 50 -4.32 -8.32 -3.36
CA PRO A 50 -3.75 -8.19 -2.03
C PRO A 50 -3.92 -9.47 -1.18
N GLU A 51 -5.06 -10.15 -1.33
CA GLU A 51 -5.37 -11.41 -0.67
C GLU A 51 -4.37 -12.51 -1.04
N ALA A 52 -4.02 -12.63 -2.33
CA ALA A 52 -3.06 -13.63 -2.79
C ALA A 52 -1.66 -13.38 -2.21
N VAL A 53 -1.27 -12.10 -2.08
CA VAL A 53 0.00 -11.71 -1.47
C VAL A 53 0.01 -12.04 0.02
N PHE A 54 -1.08 -11.77 0.74
CA PHE A 54 -1.20 -12.14 2.15
C PHE A 54 -1.15 -13.67 2.36
N LEU A 55 -1.79 -14.45 1.49
CA LEU A 55 -1.72 -15.91 1.51
C LEU A 55 -0.30 -16.42 1.23
N PHE A 56 0.38 -15.83 0.24
CA PHE A 56 1.77 -16.15 -0.09
C PHE A 56 2.75 -15.77 1.02
N ALA A 57 2.53 -14.63 1.69
CA ALA A 57 3.34 -14.23 2.83
C ALA A 57 3.08 -15.14 4.03
N ALA A 58 1.82 -15.51 4.29
CA ALA A 58 1.43 -16.40 5.37
C ALA A 58 2.07 -17.79 5.26
N SER A 59 2.22 -18.31 4.03
CA SER A 59 2.85 -19.61 3.79
C SER A 59 4.37 -19.62 4.01
N GLN A 60 5.03 -18.45 3.99
CA GLN A 60 6.48 -18.33 4.15
C GLN A 60 6.90 -17.82 5.51
N PHE A 61 6.17 -16.87 6.06
CA PHE A 61 6.57 -16.12 7.26
C PHE A 61 5.67 -16.47 8.44
N ASP A 62 6.28 -16.78 9.58
CA ASP A 62 5.58 -16.96 10.86
C ASP A 62 5.81 -15.73 11.73
N PRO A 63 4.83 -14.84 11.92
CA PRO A 63 5.01 -13.64 12.73
C PRO A 63 5.33 -13.94 14.20
N GLN A 64 5.07 -15.16 14.69
CA GLN A 64 5.45 -15.59 16.04
C GLN A 64 6.88 -16.13 16.12
N ARG A 65 7.49 -16.46 14.99
CA ARG A 65 8.81 -17.10 14.88
C ARG A 65 9.55 -16.53 13.66
N ILE A 66 9.86 -15.24 13.71
CA ILE A 66 10.50 -14.53 12.60
C ILE A 66 11.80 -13.88 13.06
N THR A 67 12.85 -13.99 12.26
CA THR A 67 14.07 -13.20 12.45
C THR A 67 13.84 -11.76 11.96
N ARG A 68 14.76 -10.86 12.30
CA ARG A 68 14.64 -9.47 11.88
C ARG A 68 14.76 -9.29 10.37
N ASN A 69 15.59 -10.10 9.72
CA ASN A 69 15.73 -10.07 8.27
C ASN A 69 14.45 -10.56 7.59
N GLU A 70 13.89 -11.68 8.06
CA GLU A 70 12.61 -12.20 7.55
C GLU A 70 11.45 -11.23 7.79
N ALA A 71 11.46 -10.44 8.87
CA ALA A 71 10.45 -9.40 9.11
C ALA A 71 10.52 -8.27 8.07
N ASN A 72 11.73 -7.87 7.67
CA ASN A 72 11.91 -6.91 6.57
C ASN A 72 11.47 -7.52 5.23
N GLU A 73 11.84 -8.78 4.96
CA GLU A 73 11.42 -9.49 3.74
C GLU A 73 9.91 -9.69 3.67
N LEU A 74 9.25 -9.93 4.81
CA LEU A 74 7.79 -9.96 4.94
C LEU A 74 7.20 -8.59 4.56
N ALA A 75 7.73 -7.51 5.12
CA ALA A 75 7.27 -6.17 4.82
C ALA A 75 7.45 -5.83 3.34
N ASP A 76 8.61 -6.16 2.76
CA ASP A 76 8.91 -5.97 1.34
C ASP A 76 7.96 -6.78 0.46
N THR A 77 7.73 -8.06 0.77
CA THR A 77 6.79 -8.93 0.06
C THR A 77 5.38 -8.34 0.04
N LEU A 78 4.90 -7.89 1.20
CA LEU A 78 3.57 -7.28 1.32
C LEU A 78 3.48 -5.95 0.55
N ARG A 79 4.56 -5.14 0.55
CA ARG A 79 4.60 -3.85 -0.15
C ARG A 79 4.68 -4.03 -1.67
N ASP A 80 5.58 -4.87 -2.13
CA ASP A 80 5.83 -5.09 -3.56
C ASP A 80 4.64 -5.79 -4.23
N GLY A 81 3.93 -6.64 -3.49
CA GLY A 81 2.64 -7.18 -3.90
C GLY A 81 1.47 -6.19 -3.80
N GLY A 82 1.69 -4.96 -3.32
CA GLY A 82 0.65 -3.94 -3.18
C GLY A 82 -0.38 -4.23 -2.09
N ALA A 83 -0.08 -5.14 -1.16
CA ALA A 83 -0.98 -5.57 -0.10
C ALA A 83 -1.00 -4.62 1.10
N ILE A 84 0.06 -3.83 1.29
CA ILE A 84 0.17 -2.82 2.34
C ILE A 84 0.68 -1.49 1.78
N SER A 85 0.42 -0.39 2.49
CA SER A 85 0.90 0.92 2.08
C SER A 85 2.40 1.12 2.39
N PRO A 86 3.08 2.11 1.77
CA PRO A 86 4.44 2.49 2.15
C PRO A 86 4.60 2.88 3.63
N ARG A 87 3.53 3.40 4.26
CA ARG A 87 3.52 3.73 5.69
C ARG A 87 3.55 2.45 6.53
N ASP A 88 2.73 1.48 6.19
CA ASP A 88 2.67 0.20 6.91
C ASP A 88 3.98 -0.57 6.75
N HIS A 89 4.59 -0.53 5.57
CA HIS A 89 5.93 -1.07 5.33
C HIS A 89 6.97 -0.43 6.26
N ALA A 90 6.97 0.91 6.37
CA ALA A 90 7.89 1.62 7.26
C ALA A 90 7.67 1.25 8.74
N ILE A 91 6.42 0.99 9.15
CA ILE A 91 6.10 0.53 10.50
C ILE A 91 6.65 -0.87 10.74
N LEU A 92 6.42 -1.81 9.82
CA LEU A 92 6.84 -3.22 9.97
C LEU A 92 8.35 -3.41 9.89
N SER A 93 9.05 -2.58 9.11
CA SER A 93 10.51 -2.61 8.96
C SER A 93 11.25 -1.78 10.03
N ALA A 94 10.52 -1.01 10.84
CA ALA A 94 11.13 -0.21 11.89
C ALA A 94 11.80 -1.11 12.93
N PRO A 95 12.96 -0.70 13.48
CA PRO A 95 13.45 -1.26 14.72
C PRO A 95 12.37 -1.10 15.78
N VAL A 96 11.89 -2.18 16.38
CA VAL A 96 11.25 -2.08 17.69
C VAL A 96 12.36 -1.66 18.64
N GLU A 97 12.31 -0.41 19.15
CA GLU A 97 13.24 0.05 20.18
C GLU A 97 13.00 -0.78 21.44
N ARG A 98 13.72 -1.90 21.56
CA ARG A 98 13.72 -2.73 22.76
C ARG A 98 14.35 -1.97 23.93
N ARG A 99 13.59 -1.07 24.55
CA ARG A 99 13.83 -0.71 25.94
C ARG A 99 13.18 -1.79 26.78
N SER A 100 13.95 -2.86 26.92
CA SER A 100 13.68 -4.01 27.77
C SER A 100 13.01 -3.58 29.08
N PHE A 101 11.74 -3.94 29.26
CA PHE A 101 11.29 -4.31 30.59
C PHE A 101 12.04 -5.60 30.94
N ALA A 102 13.15 -5.44 31.67
CA ALA A 102 14.10 -6.46 32.13
C ALA A 102 14.91 -7.21 31.04
N GLY A 103 16.12 -6.72 30.75
CA GLY A 103 17.27 -7.59 30.50
C GLY A 103 17.49 -8.20 29.11
N ALA A 104 16.79 -7.82 28.04
CA ALA A 104 17.13 -8.31 26.70
C ALA A 104 18.25 -7.47 26.07
N THR A 105 19.49 -7.84 26.40
CA THR A 105 20.67 -7.51 25.59
C THR A 105 20.33 -7.78 24.12
N ALA A 106 20.54 -6.79 23.26
CA ALA A 106 20.34 -6.82 21.80
C ALA A 106 20.23 -8.25 21.24
N SER A 107 19.00 -8.72 20.94
CA SER A 107 18.88 -10.02 20.25
C SER A 107 19.71 -9.93 18.98
N PRO A 108 20.58 -10.94 18.72
CA PRO A 108 21.23 -11.08 17.44
C PRO A 108 20.19 -10.97 16.31
N LEU A 109 20.55 -10.34 15.18
CA LEU A 109 19.69 -10.25 13.99
C LEU A 109 19.11 -11.62 13.58
N ALA A 110 19.81 -12.71 13.91
CA ALA A 110 19.48 -14.09 13.60
C ALA A 110 18.65 -14.82 14.68
N SER A 111 18.31 -14.20 15.81
CA SER A 111 17.45 -14.84 16.82
C SER A 111 15.98 -14.67 16.44
N PRO A 112 15.21 -15.76 16.29
CA PRO A 112 13.78 -15.68 16.05
C PRO A 112 13.11 -14.92 17.19
N ALA A 113 12.21 -14.01 16.83
CA ALA A 113 11.40 -13.22 17.75
C ALA A 113 9.91 -13.39 17.38
N ASN A 114 9.05 -13.06 18.35
CA ASN A 114 7.62 -12.97 18.13
C ASN A 114 7.26 -11.51 17.86
N LEU A 115 7.10 -11.16 16.59
CA LEU A 115 6.83 -9.79 16.15
C LEU A 115 5.52 -9.26 16.72
N THR A 116 4.51 -10.14 16.83
CA THR A 116 3.21 -9.80 17.45
C THR A 116 3.39 -9.37 18.90
N ASN A 117 4.18 -10.11 19.69
CA ASN A 117 4.43 -9.76 21.09
C ASN A 117 5.25 -8.46 21.22
N GLU A 118 6.18 -8.21 20.31
CA GLU A 118 6.97 -6.97 20.30
C GLU A 118 6.05 -5.75 20.10
N PHE A 119 5.17 -5.77 19.09
CA PHE A 119 4.21 -4.69 18.86
C PHE A 119 3.15 -4.58 19.96
N GLN A 120 2.74 -5.68 20.60
CA GLN A 120 1.85 -5.62 21.77
C GLN A 120 2.53 -4.96 22.97
N GLY A 121 3.81 -5.27 23.21
CA GLY A 121 4.61 -4.63 24.26
C GLY A 121 4.81 -3.13 24.00
N GLN A 122 5.11 -2.78 22.74
CA GLN A 122 5.27 -1.39 22.30
C GLN A 122 3.97 -0.60 22.45
N LEU A 123 2.85 -1.18 22.01
CA LEU A 123 1.52 -0.57 22.15
C LEU A 123 1.20 -0.24 23.61
N ALA A 124 1.41 -1.19 24.53
CA ALA A 124 1.16 -0.96 25.95
C ALA A 124 2.03 0.16 26.52
N TYR A 125 3.29 0.23 26.08
CA TYR A 125 4.21 1.30 26.46
C TYR A 125 3.79 2.66 25.90
N ASP A 126 3.48 2.74 24.61
CA ASP A 126 3.10 3.99 23.96
C ASP A 126 1.74 4.50 24.44
N MET A 127 0.83 3.61 24.83
CA MET A 127 -0.38 3.97 25.57
C MET A 127 -0.05 4.62 26.93
N ALA A 128 0.90 4.05 27.68
CA ALA A 128 1.33 4.62 28.97
C ALA A 128 2.02 5.98 28.82
N GLN A 129 2.74 6.20 27.71
CA GLN A 129 3.35 7.48 27.37
C GLN A 129 2.38 8.47 26.70
N SER A 130 1.13 8.08 26.45
CA SER A 130 0.15 8.87 25.69
C SER A 130 0.65 9.28 24.29
N ASN A 131 1.47 8.44 23.65
CA ASN A 131 2.01 8.67 22.31
C ASN A 131 1.03 8.17 21.25
N ILE A 132 0.01 8.98 20.97
CA ILE A 132 -1.11 8.59 20.09
C ILE A 132 -0.64 8.16 18.69
N THR A 133 0.40 8.79 18.14
CA THR A 133 0.93 8.44 16.81
C THR A 133 1.58 7.06 16.80
N ALA A 134 2.31 6.70 17.85
CA ALA A 134 2.90 5.36 17.97
C ALA A 134 1.83 4.31 18.25
N VAL A 135 0.84 4.61 19.10
CA VAL A 135 -0.32 3.74 19.33
C VAL A 135 -1.04 3.39 18.02
N GLU A 136 -1.25 4.38 17.14
CA GLU A 136 -1.84 4.14 15.81
C GLU A 136 -0.96 3.21 14.97
N ALA A 137 0.36 3.44 14.97
CA ALA A 137 1.31 2.64 14.22
C ALA A 137 1.33 1.18 14.70
N ASP A 138 1.43 0.95 15.99
CA ASP A 138 1.46 -0.39 16.58
C ASP A 138 0.14 -1.12 16.34
N THR A 139 -1.00 -0.42 16.46
CA THR A 139 -2.32 -1.01 16.18
C THR A 139 -2.43 -1.45 14.71
N ARG A 140 -1.90 -0.66 13.77
CA ARG A 140 -1.86 -1.05 12.34
C ARG A 140 -0.98 -2.26 12.11
N ALA A 141 0.21 -2.29 12.72
CA ALA A 141 1.11 -3.44 12.62
C ALA A 141 0.41 -4.71 13.12
N LEU A 142 -0.23 -4.64 14.30
CA LEU A 142 -0.96 -5.77 14.89
C LEU A 142 -2.14 -6.22 14.02
N ALA A 143 -2.84 -5.31 13.35
CA ALA A 143 -3.90 -5.69 12.41
C ALA A 143 -3.36 -6.48 11.21
N ILE A 144 -2.22 -6.07 10.65
CA ILE A 144 -1.57 -6.76 9.53
C ILE A 144 -1.07 -8.15 9.97
N LEU A 145 -0.39 -8.23 11.12
CA LEU A 145 0.13 -9.49 11.66
C LEU A 145 -0.98 -10.44 12.11
N GLY A 146 -2.09 -9.90 12.64
CA GLY A 146 -3.30 -10.65 12.95
C GLY A 146 -3.93 -11.26 11.70
N ARG A 147 -4.03 -10.49 10.61
CA ARG A 147 -4.49 -11.03 9.31
C ARG A 147 -3.56 -12.13 8.80
N LEU A 148 -2.25 -11.92 8.87
CA LEU A 148 -1.26 -12.90 8.44
C LEU A 148 -1.35 -14.21 9.24
N SER A 149 -1.51 -14.10 10.56
CA SER A 149 -1.65 -15.25 11.47
C SER A 149 -2.95 -16.02 11.19
N SER A 150 -4.06 -15.30 10.98
CA SER A 150 -5.36 -15.91 10.70
C SER A 150 -5.41 -16.69 9.38
N LEU A 151 -4.52 -16.40 8.43
CA LEU A 151 -4.44 -17.12 7.15
C LEU A 151 -3.54 -18.37 7.23
N ARG A 152 -2.81 -18.56 8.33
CA ARG A 152 -1.95 -19.73 8.57
C ARG A 152 -2.68 -20.87 9.28
N ASP A 153 -3.69 -20.55 10.09
CA ASP A 153 -4.54 -21.52 10.80
C ASP A 153 -5.57 -22.16 9.86
#